data_AF-A0A120E9Z9-F1
#
_entry.id   AF-A0A120E9Z9-F1
#
_cell.length_a   1.000
_cell.length_b   1.000
_cell.length_c   1.000
_cell.angle_alpha   90.00
_cell.angle_beta   90.00
_cell.angle_gamma   90.00
#
_symmetry.space_group_name_H-M   'P 1'
#
loop_
_entity.id
_entity.type
_entity.pdbx_description
1 polymer ?
#
loop_
_entity_poly.entity_id
_entity_poly.type
_entity_poly.pdbx_seq_one_letter_code
_entity_poly.pdbx_strand_id
1 'polypeptide(L)'
;MSTTQVVRPAGAGHETLYVLLLCLIILAVAGSVVSLHGQTQEVAAVPSHQLDARRDLSPAEQGIYADLRVTLDEIQLLQQEQNALPTPEQLAEEGFAPFARDASSVSRGGHHWQLLEPAAYLGLSQVPGTSGSLLMRVHGSEPDVWINRRADLAAPSDLTDPALIAAGWQQVVTQFDAGVTRQHRH
;
A
#
# COMPACT_ATOMS: atom_id res chain seq x y z
N MET A 1 32.76 -59.26 44.95
CA MET A 1 31.54 -59.69 44.23
C MET A 1 30.88 -58.43 43.68
N SER A 2 30.90 -58.21 42.37
CA SER A 2 30.30 -57.03 41.73
C SER A 2 28.91 -57.40 41.23
N THR A 3 27.87 -56.81 41.81
CA THR A 3 26.48 -56.99 41.38
C THR A 3 26.20 -56.10 40.18
N THR A 4 26.18 -56.69 38.98
CA THR A 4 25.81 -55.99 37.75
C THR A 4 24.29 -55.86 37.71
N GLN A 5 23.77 -54.64 37.79
CA GLN A 5 22.34 -54.35 37.68
C GLN A 5 22.02 -53.92 36.24
N VAL A 6 21.24 -54.73 35.52
CA VAL A 6 20.74 -54.40 34.18
C VAL A 6 19.45 -53.61 34.32
N VAL A 7 19.50 -52.31 34.01
CA VAL A 7 18.32 -51.43 33.94
C VAL A 7 17.69 -51.61 32.57
N ARG A 8 16.43 -52.06 32.51
CA ARG A 8 15.68 -52.10 31.23
C ARG A 8 15.44 -50.66 30.76
N PRO A 9 15.66 -50.34 29.47
CA PRO A 9 15.36 -49.01 28.95
C PRO A 9 13.88 -48.70 29.16
N ALA A 10 13.59 -47.53 29.72
CA ALA A 10 12.22 -47.04 29.84
C ALA A 10 11.60 -47.00 28.43
N GLY A 11 10.43 -47.62 28.26
CA GLY A 11 9.74 -47.76 26.98
C GLY A 11 9.16 -46.44 26.46
N ALA A 12 10.01 -45.46 26.16
CA ALA A 12 9.66 -44.10 25.72
C ALA A 12 9.16 -44.03 24.26
N GLY A 13 9.14 -45.16 23.54
CA GLY A 13 8.65 -45.23 22.16
C GLY A 13 7.15 -44.94 22.03
N HIS A 14 6.36 -45.28 23.06
CA HIS A 14 4.92 -44.99 23.06
C HIS A 14 4.65 -43.51 23.31
N GLU A 15 5.41 -42.86 24.19
CA GLU A 15 5.26 -41.44 24.50
C GLU A 15 5.61 -40.57 23.29
N THR A 16 6.71 -40.89 22.59
CA THR A 16 7.07 -40.22 21.33
C THR A 16 6.06 -40.48 20.22
N LEU A 17 5.47 -41.68 20.16
CA LEU A 17 4.39 -42.00 19.22
C LEU A 17 3.14 -41.16 19.49
N TYR A 18 2.73 -41.00 20.75
CA TYR A 18 1.58 -40.17 21.11
C TYR A 18 1.79 -38.69 20.80
N VAL A 19 3.01 -38.17 21.04
CA VAL A 19 3.36 -36.79 20.68
C VAL A 19 3.33 -36.59 19.16
N LEU A 20 3.89 -37.53 18.39
CA LEU A 20 3.86 -37.47 16.93
C LEU A 20 2.43 -37.52 16.39
N LEU A 21 1.59 -38.42 16.93
CA LEU A 21 0.18 -38.53 16.57
C LEU A 21 -0.56 -37.21 16.85
N LEU A 22 -0.34 -36.60 18.01
CA LEU A 22 -0.92 -35.32 18.36
C LEU A 22 -0.50 -34.21 17.39
N CYS A 23 0.79 -34.14 17.04
CA CYS A 23 1.29 -33.18 16.06
C CYS A 23 0.62 -33.35 14.68
N LEU A 24 0.47 -34.60 14.20
CA LEU A 24 -0.21 -34.88 12.93
C LEU A 24 -1.68 -34.45 12.96
N ILE A 25 -2.37 -34.68 14.08
CA ILE A 25 -3.77 -34.24 14.25
C ILE A 25 -3.85 -32.72 14.19
N ILE A 26 -2.96 -32.00 14.89
CA ILE A 26 -2.92 -30.53 14.86
C ILE A 26 -2.69 -30.03 13.43
N LEU A 27 -1.73 -30.61 12.70
CA LEU A 27 -1.45 -30.25 11.31
C LEU A 27 -2.63 -30.53 10.39
N ALA A 28 -3.31 -31.67 10.56
CA ALA A 28 -4.49 -32.02 9.78
C ALA A 28 -5.67 -31.06 10.04
N VAL A 29 -5.90 -30.70 11.32
CA VAL A 29 -6.93 -29.73 11.69
C VAL A 29 -6.59 -28.34 11.15
N ALA A 30 -5.35 -27.88 11.35
CA ALA A 30 -4.89 -26.59 10.83
C ALA A 30 -4.99 -26.53 9.30
N GLY A 31 -4.53 -27.58 8.60
CA GLY A 31 -4.64 -27.69 7.15
C GLY A 31 -6.09 -27.72 6.67
N SER A 32 -6.98 -28.43 7.38
CA SER A 32 -8.41 -28.47 7.07
C SER A 32 -9.06 -27.10 7.30
N VAL A 33 -8.75 -26.42 8.41
CA VAL A 33 -9.22 -25.07 8.67
C VAL A 33 -8.73 -24.11 7.59
N VAL A 34 -7.45 -24.17 7.21
CA VAL A 34 -6.88 -23.34 6.13
C VAL A 34 -7.50 -23.69 4.77
N SER A 35 -7.86 -24.94 4.51
CA SER A 35 -8.53 -25.32 3.27
C SER A 35 -10.01 -24.90 3.23
N LEU A 36 -10.71 -24.96 4.37
CA LEU A 36 -12.13 -24.60 4.49
C LEU A 36 -12.34 -23.08 4.64
N HIS A 37 -11.40 -22.41 5.29
CA HIS A 37 -11.34 -20.95 5.46
C HIS A 37 -10.37 -20.29 4.49
N GLY A 38 -9.80 -21.08 3.57
CA GLY A 38 -9.12 -20.59 2.40
C GLY A 38 -10.18 -19.95 1.53
N GLN A 39 -10.59 -18.74 1.92
CA GLN A 39 -11.36 -17.88 1.07
C GLN A 39 -10.54 -17.80 -0.20
N THR A 40 -11.06 -18.44 -1.26
CA THR A 40 -10.70 -18.05 -2.60
C THR A 40 -11.00 -16.58 -2.59
N GLN A 41 -9.95 -15.75 -2.53
CA GLN A 41 -10.10 -14.36 -2.83
C GLN A 41 -10.67 -14.38 -4.23
N GLU A 42 -11.99 -14.21 -4.34
CA GLU A 42 -12.50 -13.40 -5.42
C GLU A 42 -11.69 -12.14 -5.31
N VAL A 43 -10.65 -12.07 -6.13
CA VAL A 43 -10.11 -10.82 -6.61
C VAL A 43 -11.35 -10.16 -7.18
N ALA A 44 -12.06 -9.38 -6.34
CA ALA A 44 -13.04 -8.42 -6.82
C ALA A 44 -12.26 -7.69 -7.88
N ALA A 45 -12.62 -7.93 -9.14
CA ALA A 45 -11.84 -7.50 -10.28
C ALA A 45 -11.78 -5.98 -10.19
N VAL A 46 -10.69 -5.48 -9.61
CA VAL A 46 -10.37 -4.07 -9.60
C VAL A 46 -10.42 -3.73 -11.08
N PRO A 47 -11.33 -2.82 -11.51
CA PRO A 47 -11.39 -2.44 -12.91
C PRO A 47 -9.96 -2.12 -13.36
N SER A 48 -9.54 -2.53 -14.56
CA SER A 48 -8.11 -2.48 -14.95
C SER A 48 -7.44 -1.10 -14.81
N HIS A 49 -8.24 -0.05 -14.64
CA HIS A 49 -7.82 1.32 -14.36
C HIS A 49 -7.65 1.66 -12.87
N GLN A 50 -7.86 0.74 -11.94
CA GLN A 50 -7.71 0.96 -10.50
C GLN A 50 -6.60 0.06 -9.95
N LEU A 51 -5.96 0.50 -8.87
CA LEU A 51 -4.94 -0.23 -8.13
C LEU A 51 -5.26 -0.14 -6.64
N ASP A 52 -5.20 -1.25 -5.93
CA ASP A 52 -5.29 -1.25 -4.48
C ASP A 52 -3.98 -0.72 -3.88
N ALA A 53 -4.08 0.39 -3.13
CA ALA A 53 -2.93 1.02 -2.48
C ALA A 53 -2.09 0.06 -1.63
N ARG A 54 -2.71 -0.97 -1.02
CA ARG A 54 -2.02 -1.93 -0.15
C ARG A 54 -1.35 -3.06 -0.90
N ARG A 55 -1.88 -3.45 -2.06
CA ARG A 55 -1.50 -4.70 -2.73
C ARG A 55 -0.74 -4.47 -4.02
N ASP A 56 -1.10 -3.42 -4.75
CA ASP A 56 -0.66 -3.21 -6.13
C ASP A 56 0.40 -2.11 -6.27
N LEU A 57 0.73 -1.41 -5.19
CA LEU A 57 1.81 -0.41 -5.13
C LEU A 57 3.12 -1.00 -4.61
N SER A 58 4.24 -0.55 -5.17
CA SER A 58 5.57 -0.84 -4.63
C SER A 58 5.77 -0.17 -3.25
N PRO A 59 6.71 -0.62 -2.40
CA PRO A 59 6.98 0.05 -1.12
C PRO A 59 7.34 1.54 -1.26
N ALA A 60 8.02 1.92 -2.34
CA ALA A 60 8.32 3.33 -2.64
C ALA A 60 7.05 4.10 -3.00
N GLU A 61 6.21 3.54 -3.88
CA GLU A 61 4.92 4.13 -4.27
C GLU A 61 3.98 4.28 -3.08
N GLN A 62 3.93 3.28 -2.19
CA GLN A 62 3.15 3.30 -0.95
C GLN A 62 3.59 4.43 -0.01
N GLY A 63 4.91 4.64 0.11
CA GLY A 63 5.46 5.74 0.91
C GLY A 63 5.01 7.10 0.38
N ILE A 64 5.16 7.33 -0.93
CA ILE A 64 4.72 8.60 -1.55
C ILE A 64 3.21 8.77 -1.40
N TYR A 65 2.43 7.71 -1.66
CA TYR A 65 0.99 7.75 -1.48
C TYR A 65 0.63 8.15 -0.05
N ALA A 66 1.23 7.53 0.96
CA ALA A 66 1.00 7.88 2.36
C ALA A 66 1.35 9.35 2.66
N ASP A 67 2.51 9.84 2.18
CA ASP A 67 2.92 11.23 2.35
C ASP A 67 1.90 12.20 1.72
N LEU A 68 1.47 11.94 0.48
CA LEU A 68 0.46 12.75 -0.21
C LEU A 68 -0.85 12.81 0.56
N ARG A 69 -1.29 11.70 1.17
CA ARG A 69 -2.49 11.69 2.00
C ARG A 69 -2.35 12.58 3.23
N VAL A 70 -1.20 12.54 3.89
CA VAL A 70 -0.92 13.34 5.10
C VAL A 70 -0.81 14.82 4.74
N THR A 71 -0.12 15.14 3.66
CA THR A 71 0.11 16.52 3.24
C THR A 71 -1.11 17.17 2.60
N LEU A 72 -2.11 16.39 2.16
CA LEU A 72 -3.36 16.95 1.61
C LEU A 72 -4.06 17.88 2.61
N ASP A 73 -4.14 17.51 3.89
CA ASP A 73 -4.77 18.34 4.92
C ASP A 73 -4.04 19.69 5.06
N GLU A 74 -2.70 19.66 5.05
CA GLU A 74 -1.86 20.86 5.12
C GLU A 74 -2.01 21.73 3.87
N ILE A 75 -2.06 21.13 2.68
CA ILE A 75 -2.32 21.82 1.41
C ILE A 75 -3.67 22.54 1.46
N GLN A 76 -4.71 21.89 1.99
CA GLN A 76 -6.04 22.47 2.09
C GLN A 76 -6.06 23.64 3.09
N LEU A 77 -5.37 23.52 4.22
CA LEU A 77 -5.22 24.61 5.18
C LEU A 77 -4.53 25.82 4.53
N LEU A 78 -3.37 25.58 3.91
CA LEU A 78 -2.61 26.60 3.20
C LEU A 78 -3.40 27.25 2.05
N GLN A 79 -4.22 26.46 1.35
CA GLN A 79 -5.09 26.96 0.28
C GLN A 79 -6.15 27.92 0.83
N GLN A 80 -6.72 27.64 2.00
CA GLN A 80 -7.69 28.51 2.65
C GLN A 80 -7.05 29.82 3.12
N GLU A 81 -5.83 29.76 3.68
CA GLU A 81 -5.11 30.93 4.17
C GLU A 81 -4.66 31.86 3.03
N GLN A 82 -4.16 31.28 1.94
CA GLN A 82 -3.61 32.04 0.81
C GLN A 82 -4.65 32.34 -0.27
N ASN A 83 -5.83 31.72 -0.19
CA ASN A 83 -6.89 31.75 -1.20
C ASN A 83 -6.39 31.31 -2.60
N ALA A 84 -5.36 30.46 -2.64
CA ALA A 84 -4.71 29.91 -3.82
C ALA A 84 -4.03 28.59 -3.45
N LEU A 85 -3.94 27.66 -4.41
CA LEU A 85 -3.30 26.37 -4.17
C LEU A 85 -1.77 26.56 -4.05
N PRO A 86 -1.10 26.06 -2.99
CA PRO A 86 0.34 26.28 -2.79
C PRO A 86 1.16 25.57 -3.87
N THR A 87 2.25 26.20 -4.32
CA THR A 87 3.12 25.58 -5.34
C THR A 87 3.96 24.46 -4.72
N PRO A 88 4.43 23.48 -5.53
CA PRO A 88 5.34 22.45 -5.06
C PRO A 88 6.60 22.99 -4.39
N GLU A 89 7.12 24.13 -4.87
CA GLU A 89 8.28 24.80 -4.30
C GLU A 89 7.99 25.31 -2.89
N GLN A 90 6.84 25.95 -2.67
CA GLN A 90 6.42 26.39 -1.35
C GLN A 90 6.26 25.20 -0.39
N LEU A 91 5.62 24.12 -0.85
CA LEU A 91 5.48 22.89 -0.05
C LEU A 91 6.83 22.26 0.29
N ALA A 92 7.79 22.32 -0.65
CA ALA A 92 9.15 21.84 -0.44
C ALA A 92 9.94 22.71 0.55
N GLU A 93 9.76 24.03 0.51
CA GLU A 93 10.39 24.98 1.44
C GLU A 93 9.89 24.78 2.88
N GLU A 94 8.59 24.50 3.04
CA GLU A 94 7.99 24.14 4.34
C GLU A 94 8.35 22.72 4.81
N GLY A 95 9.03 21.93 3.97
CA GLY A 95 9.50 20.59 4.32
C GLY A 95 8.42 19.51 4.23
N PHE A 96 7.32 19.75 3.53
CA PHE A 96 6.28 18.74 3.34
C PHE A 96 6.73 17.65 2.36
N ALA A 97 6.72 16.40 2.79
CA ALA A 97 6.88 15.25 1.90
C ALA A 97 5.62 15.11 1.00
N PRO A 98 5.72 14.53 -0.21
CA PRO A 98 6.93 14.14 -0.94
C PRO A 98 7.60 15.30 -1.70
N PHE A 99 7.19 16.55 -1.46
CA PHE A 99 7.68 17.73 -2.20
C PHE A 99 9.08 18.16 -1.76
N ALA A 100 9.38 18.02 -0.46
CA ALA A 100 10.70 18.26 0.10
C ALA A 100 11.77 17.35 -0.53
N ARG A 101 12.92 17.94 -0.85
CA ARG A 101 14.06 17.24 -1.48
C ARG A 101 14.99 16.65 -0.42
N ASP A 102 14.48 15.68 0.33
CA ASP A 102 15.23 14.96 1.36
C ASP A 102 15.66 13.54 0.90
N ALA A 103 16.37 12.82 1.78
CA ALA A 103 16.82 11.45 1.49
C ALA A 103 15.66 10.50 1.18
N SER A 104 14.49 10.75 1.77
CA SER A 104 13.30 9.94 1.61
C SER A 104 12.72 10.11 0.20
N SER A 105 12.63 11.35 -0.29
CA SER A 105 12.21 11.68 -1.66
C SER A 105 13.14 11.06 -2.71
N VAL A 106 14.46 11.15 -2.51
CA VAL A 106 15.45 10.54 -3.41
C VAL A 106 15.29 9.01 -3.46
N SER A 107 15.16 8.36 -2.30
CA SER A 107 15.00 6.91 -2.23
C SER A 107 13.68 6.41 -2.85
N ARG A 108 12.67 7.28 -2.96
CA ARG A 108 11.36 6.97 -3.54
C ARG A 108 11.21 7.38 -5.01
N GLY A 109 12.30 7.74 -5.71
CA GLY A 109 12.26 8.03 -7.15
C GLY A 109 12.49 9.50 -7.52
N GLY A 110 12.73 10.37 -6.53
CA GLY A 110 13.22 11.73 -6.72
C GLY A 110 12.30 12.59 -7.59
N HIS A 111 10.98 12.51 -7.36
CA HIS A 111 9.96 13.08 -8.24
C HIS A 111 10.14 14.58 -8.49
N HIS A 112 9.98 14.98 -9.75
CA HIS A 112 9.84 16.39 -10.11
C HIS A 112 8.37 16.77 -10.04
N TRP A 113 8.03 17.57 -9.04
CA TRP A 113 6.67 18.02 -8.78
C TRP A 113 6.37 19.31 -9.54
N GLN A 114 5.21 19.36 -10.16
CA GLN A 114 4.68 20.54 -10.84
C GLN A 114 3.19 20.68 -10.53
N LEU A 115 2.71 21.92 -10.46
CA LEU A 115 1.29 22.22 -10.34
C LEU A 115 0.64 22.28 -11.73
N LEU A 116 -0.50 21.60 -11.87
CA LEU A 116 -1.33 21.59 -13.05
C LEU A 116 -2.69 22.22 -12.75
N GLU A 117 -3.23 22.95 -13.72
CA GLU A 117 -4.60 23.44 -13.67
C GLU A 117 -5.61 22.29 -13.90
N PRO A 118 -6.80 22.33 -13.28
CA PRO A 118 -7.28 23.40 -12.38
C PRO A 118 -6.78 23.29 -10.93
N ALA A 119 -6.48 22.08 -10.43
CA ALA A 119 -6.01 21.88 -9.04
C ALA A 119 -5.39 20.49 -8.89
N ALA A 120 -4.22 20.24 -9.49
CA ALA A 120 -3.55 18.96 -9.39
C ALA A 120 -2.02 19.08 -9.26
N TYR A 121 -1.42 18.13 -8.55
CA TYR A 121 0.03 17.99 -8.43
C TYR A 121 0.49 16.79 -9.24
N LEU A 122 1.41 17.01 -10.19
CA LEU A 122 2.04 15.96 -10.97
C LEU A 122 3.49 15.78 -10.51
N GLY A 123 3.83 14.56 -10.06
CA GLY A 123 5.18 14.15 -9.68
C GLY A 123 5.78 13.17 -10.69
N LEU A 124 6.56 13.67 -11.63
CA LEU A 124 7.23 12.84 -12.64
C LEU A 124 8.44 12.13 -12.02
N SER A 125 8.41 10.80 -12.02
CA SER A 125 9.49 9.98 -11.47
C SER A 125 10.77 10.16 -12.27
N GLN A 126 11.89 10.37 -11.58
CA GLN A 126 13.22 10.41 -12.21
C GLN A 126 13.84 9.00 -12.28
N VAL A 127 13.29 8.04 -11.54
CA VAL A 127 13.73 6.64 -11.51
C VAL A 127 12.52 5.71 -11.66
N PRO A 128 11.98 5.51 -12.88
CA PRO A 128 10.77 4.71 -13.11
C PRO A 128 10.85 3.25 -12.62
N GLY A 129 12.07 2.71 -12.46
CA GLY A 129 12.29 1.38 -11.89
C GLY A 129 12.04 1.30 -10.38
N THR A 130 12.04 2.43 -9.67
CA THR A 130 11.79 2.52 -8.22
C THR A 130 10.33 2.86 -7.94
N SER A 131 9.79 3.85 -8.66
CA SER A 131 8.43 4.37 -8.48
C SER A 131 7.88 4.91 -9.80
N GLY A 132 6.62 4.62 -10.12
CA GLY A 132 5.91 5.26 -11.24
C GLY A 132 5.63 6.74 -10.99
N SER A 133 5.29 7.51 -12.02
CA SER A 133 4.87 8.91 -11.87
C SER A 133 3.50 8.99 -11.20
N LEU A 134 3.28 10.01 -10.36
CA LEU A 134 2.05 10.18 -9.61
C LEU A 134 1.35 11.49 -9.98
N LEU A 135 0.04 11.50 -9.94
CA LEU A 135 -0.81 12.67 -10.10
C LEU A 135 -1.81 12.70 -8.96
N MET A 136 -1.83 13.77 -8.17
CA MET A 136 -2.83 13.98 -7.12
C MET A 136 -3.76 15.11 -7.52
N ARG A 137 -5.06 14.82 -7.71
CA ARG A 137 -6.09 15.83 -7.90
C ARG A 137 -6.55 16.32 -6.52
N VAL A 138 -6.56 17.63 -6.33
CA VAL A 138 -7.03 18.26 -5.09
C VAL A 138 -8.51 18.57 -5.28
N HIS A 139 -9.36 17.59 -5.00
CA HIS A 139 -10.81 17.78 -5.00
C HIS A 139 -11.42 17.12 -3.76
N GLY A 140 -12.27 17.87 -3.04
CA GLY A 140 -12.92 17.35 -1.84
C GLY A 140 -11.94 17.06 -0.69
N SER A 141 -12.34 16.20 0.22
CA SER A 141 -11.60 15.84 1.44
C SER A 141 -10.75 14.57 1.31
N GLU A 142 -10.90 13.82 0.22
CA GLU A 142 -10.17 12.57 0.02
C GLU A 142 -9.07 12.72 -1.02
N PRO A 143 -7.92 12.05 -0.83
CA PRO A 143 -6.81 12.10 -1.77
C PRO A 143 -7.13 11.27 -3.02
N ASP A 144 -7.39 11.96 -4.12
CA ASP A 144 -7.59 11.35 -5.43
C ASP A 144 -6.27 11.26 -6.20
N VAL A 145 -5.60 10.10 -6.05
CA VAL A 145 -4.26 9.85 -6.56
C VAL A 145 -4.29 8.87 -7.72
N TRP A 146 -3.54 9.18 -8.76
CA TRP A 146 -3.37 8.39 -9.97
C TRP A 146 -1.90 8.08 -10.17
N ILE A 147 -1.58 6.92 -10.74
CA ILE A 147 -0.21 6.48 -11.01
C ILE A 147 -0.04 6.01 -12.45
N ASN A 148 1.13 6.28 -13.02
CA ASN A 148 1.53 5.76 -14.33
C ASN A 148 3.01 5.36 -14.32
N ARG A 149 3.29 4.10 -14.66
CA ARG A 149 4.63 3.50 -14.57
C ARG A 149 5.41 3.52 -15.89
N ARG A 150 4.89 4.14 -16.94
CA ARG A 150 5.66 4.28 -18.18
C ARG A 150 6.86 5.20 -17.97
N ALA A 151 7.95 4.89 -18.65
CA ALA A 151 9.06 5.83 -18.81
C ALA A 151 8.61 7.02 -19.69
N ASP A 152 9.24 8.17 -19.49
CA ASP A 152 9.08 9.37 -20.32
C ASP A 152 7.63 9.88 -20.45
N LEU A 153 6.93 9.98 -19.31
CA LEU A 153 5.59 10.56 -19.28
C LEU A 153 5.62 12.07 -19.53
N ALA A 154 4.74 12.53 -20.42
CA ALA A 154 4.38 13.93 -20.51
C ALA A 154 3.26 14.28 -19.51
N ALA A 155 3.19 15.55 -19.12
CA ALA A 155 2.09 16.04 -18.31
C ALA A 155 0.75 15.91 -19.08
N PRO A 156 -0.29 15.30 -18.49
CA PRO A 156 -1.60 15.21 -19.13
C PRO A 156 -2.24 16.60 -19.24
N SER A 157 -2.79 16.92 -20.42
CA SER A 157 -3.50 18.17 -20.67
C SER A 157 -4.97 18.13 -20.26
N ASP A 158 -5.52 16.94 -20.10
CA ASP A 158 -6.88 16.69 -19.65
C ASP A 158 -6.83 15.77 -18.42
N LEU A 159 -7.34 16.27 -17.30
CA LEU A 159 -7.33 15.60 -16.00
C LEU A 159 -8.65 14.91 -15.68
N THR A 160 -9.56 14.76 -16.65
CA THR A 160 -10.78 13.97 -16.50
C THR A 160 -10.45 12.48 -16.42
N ASP A 161 -11.23 11.73 -15.64
CA ASP A 161 -11.09 10.27 -15.50
C ASP A 161 -10.95 9.54 -16.84
N PRO A 162 -11.83 9.73 -17.85
CA PRO A 162 -11.69 9.03 -19.13
C PRO A 162 -10.39 9.37 -19.87
N ALA A 163 -9.92 10.62 -19.80
CA ALA A 163 -8.67 11.03 -20.43
C ALA A 163 -7.44 10.42 -19.74
N LEU A 164 -7.44 10.42 -18.40
CA LEU A 164 -6.40 9.78 -17.60
C LEU A 164 -6.33 8.27 -17.87
N ILE A 165 -7.48 7.59 -17.88
CA ILE A 165 -7.58 6.16 -18.19
C ILE A 165 -7.08 5.87 -19.61
N ALA A 166 -7.49 6.67 -20.61
CA ALA A 166 -7.03 6.52 -21.99
C ALA A 166 -5.51 6.76 -22.13
N ALA A 167 -4.97 7.70 -21.35
CA ALA A 167 -3.53 7.93 -21.23
C ALA A 167 -2.81 6.84 -20.40
N GLY A 168 -3.53 5.86 -19.85
CA GLY A 168 -3.03 4.72 -19.08
C GLY A 168 -2.61 5.05 -17.65
N TRP A 169 -3.13 6.13 -17.10
CA TRP A 169 -3.10 6.35 -15.67
C TRP A 169 -4.08 5.40 -14.98
N GLN A 170 -3.69 4.95 -13.79
CA GLN A 170 -4.51 4.08 -12.96
C GLN A 170 -4.78 4.78 -11.63
N GLN A 171 -6.04 4.80 -11.19
CA GLN A 171 -6.45 5.41 -9.93
C GLN A 171 -6.06 4.51 -8.76
N VAL A 172 -5.46 5.09 -7.73
CA VAL A 172 -5.10 4.41 -6.50
C VAL A 172 -6.26 4.48 -5.52
N VAL A 173 -6.84 3.34 -5.19
CA VAL A 173 -7.97 3.24 -4.25
C VAL A 173 -7.56 2.49 -2.99
N THR A 174 -8.09 2.90 -1.85
CA THR A 174 -8.01 2.12 -0.62
C THR A 174 -9.30 1.33 -0.45
N GLN A 175 -9.26 0.02 -0.72
CA GLN A 175 -10.36 -0.85 -0.34
C GLN A 175 -10.30 -1.10 1.17
N PHE A 176 -11.35 -0.71 1.87
CA PHE A 176 -11.58 -1.17 3.24
C PHE A 176 -12.31 -2.50 3.15
N ASP A 177 -11.63 -3.60 3.48
CA ASP A 177 -12.32 -4.86 3.78
C ASP A 177 -13.32 -4.58 4.90
N ALA A 178 -14.61 -4.62 4.58
CA ALA A 178 -15.73 -4.45 5.50
C ALA A 178 -15.87 -5.67 6.45
N GLY A 179 -14.76 -6.14 7.02
CA GLY A 179 -14.68 -7.36 7.83
C GLY A 179 -14.57 -7.14 9.34
N VAL A 180 -14.52 -5.90 9.84
CA VAL A 180 -14.48 -5.63 11.29
C VAL A 180 -15.24 -4.35 11.65
N THR A 181 -16.56 -4.32 11.46
CA THR A 181 -17.42 -3.49 12.31
C THR A 181 -18.13 -4.41 13.29
N ARG A 182 -17.68 -4.37 14.55
CA ARG A 182 -18.42 -4.91 15.70
C ARG A 182 -19.89 -4.52 15.57
N GLN A 183 -20.77 -5.51 15.62
CA GLN A 183 -22.18 -5.27 15.92
C GLN A 183 -22.25 -4.57 17.29
N HIS A 184 -22.45 -3.25 17.29
CA HIS A 184 -23.02 -2.57 18.43
C HIS A 184 -24.48 -3.02 18.54
N ARG A 185 -24.72 -4.05 19.34
CA ARG A 185 -26.07 -4.42 19.77
C ARG A 185 -26.38 -3.58 21.01
N HIS A 186 -27.32 -2.66 20.85
CA HIS A 186 -28.03 -1.99 21.95
C HIS A 186 -28.90 -2.99 22.73
#